data_AF-A0A956X857-F1
#
_entry.id   AF-A0A956X857-F1
#
_cell.length_a   1.000
_cell.length_b   1.000
_cell.length_c   1.000
_cell.angle_alpha   90.00
_cell.angle_beta   90.00
_cell.angle_gamma   90.00
#
_symmetry.space_group_name_H-M   'P 1'
#
loop_
_entity.id
_entity.type
_entity.pdbx_description
1 polymer ?
#
loop_
_entity_poly.entity_id
_entity_poly.type
_entity_poly.pdbx_seq_one_letter_code
_entity_poly.pdbx_strand_id
1 'polypeptide(L)'
;MSAIKPELITIIEGPTPDFHPTPQRWLQSIHEGPDDRAVALCQLRTMNGDDIMNRCQDAWREGRPVKLDYPDELRMRQQADVVAMRLESLDEGPLLSLWVSLDFDLEEFDEDDFEDDDFEDEDFDEEFDEDFEDYEDYEDDDDGLNFF
;
A
#
# COMPACT_ATOMS: atom_id res chain seq x y z
N MET A 1 -13.09 -0.06 -25.88
CA MET A 1 -12.58 0.37 -24.56
C MET A 1 -11.62 1.51 -24.82
N SER A 2 -11.95 2.75 -24.43
CA SER A 2 -10.99 3.85 -24.51
C SER A 2 -9.87 3.55 -23.51
N ALA A 3 -8.62 3.54 -23.96
CA ALA A 3 -7.50 3.33 -23.05
C ALA A 3 -7.50 4.48 -22.02
N ILE A 4 -7.69 4.14 -20.75
CA ILE A 4 -7.66 5.12 -19.66
C ILE A 4 -6.20 5.60 -19.55
N LYS A 5 -5.94 6.85 -19.90
CA LYS A 5 -4.59 7.43 -19.84
C LYS A 5 -4.29 7.88 -18.40
N PRO A 6 -3.22 7.38 -17.75
CA PRO A 6 -2.86 7.82 -16.41
C PRO A 6 -2.45 9.30 -16.40
N GLU A 7 -2.68 9.96 -15.27
CA GLU A 7 -2.09 11.25 -14.96
C GLU A 7 -0.69 11.03 -14.34
N LEU A 8 0.34 11.69 -14.85
CA LEU A 8 1.72 11.46 -14.42
C LEU A 8 2.23 12.65 -13.60
N ILE A 9 2.84 12.33 -12.45
CA ILE A 9 3.73 13.22 -11.72
C ILE A 9 5.15 12.83 -12.13
N THR A 10 5.81 13.67 -12.93
CA THR A 10 7.12 13.35 -13.52
C THR A 10 8.23 14.11 -12.83
N ILE A 11 9.18 13.39 -12.22
CA ILE A 11 10.46 13.97 -11.77
C ILE A 11 11.37 14.08 -13.00
N ILE A 12 11.52 15.31 -13.53
CA ILE A 12 12.29 15.57 -14.76
C ILE A 12 13.79 15.62 -14.45
N GLU A 13 14.16 16.30 -13.36
CA GLU A 13 15.54 16.48 -12.92
C GLU A 13 15.59 16.32 -11.40
N GLY A 14 16.44 15.42 -10.90
CA GLY A 14 16.55 15.13 -9.47
C GLY A 14 17.21 13.77 -9.23
N PRO A 15 17.65 13.50 -7.99
CA PRO A 15 18.00 12.15 -7.58
C PRO A 15 16.76 11.24 -7.60
N THR A 16 16.99 9.93 -7.52
CA THR A 16 15.94 8.97 -7.19
C THR A 16 15.26 9.43 -5.89
N PRO A 17 13.91 9.46 -5.83
CA PRO A 17 13.20 9.77 -4.61
C PRO A 17 13.47 8.71 -3.54
N ASP A 18 13.64 9.16 -2.29
CA ASP A 18 13.70 8.25 -1.14
C ASP A 18 12.29 7.77 -0.78
N PHE A 19 12.12 6.46 -0.65
CA PHE A 19 10.89 5.81 -0.24
C PHE A 19 11.06 5.30 1.19
N HIS A 20 10.16 5.71 2.08
CA HIS A 20 10.17 5.28 3.47
C HIS A 20 8.92 4.44 3.74
N PRO A 21 8.97 3.43 4.63
CA PRO A 21 7.78 2.68 4.99
C PRO A 21 6.75 3.62 5.61
N THR A 22 5.47 3.35 5.34
CA THR A 22 4.41 4.21 5.86
C THR A 22 4.26 4.02 7.37
N PRO A 23 4.33 5.10 8.19
CA PRO A 23 4.03 4.98 9.62
C PRO A 23 2.54 4.70 9.88
N GLN A 24 1.68 4.85 8.86
CA GLN A 24 0.25 4.57 8.95
C GLN A 24 -0.06 3.14 8.50
N ARG A 25 0.06 2.16 9.41
CA ARG A 25 -0.22 0.75 9.10
C ARG A 25 -1.61 0.49 8.51
N TRP A 26 -2.61 1.29 8.88
CA TRP A 26 -3.97 1.17 8.31
C TRP A 26 -4.00 1.39 6.79
N LEU A 27 -3.06 2.15 6.23
CA LEU A 27 -2.99 2.39 4.79
C LEU A 27 -2.55 1.13 4.03
N GLN A 28 -1.66 0.34 4.63
CA GLN A 28 -1.24 -0.95 4.10
C GLN A 28 -2.42 -1.92 4.03
N SER A 29 -3.24 -1.99 5.09
CA SER A 29 -4.41 -2.88 5.14
C SER A 29 -5.47 -2.57 4.08
N ILE A 30 -5.60 -1.31 3.64
CA ILE A 30 -6.54 -0.94 2.56
C ILE A 30 -6.04 -1.40 1.18
N HIS A 31 -4.73 -1.52 1.03
CA HIS A 31 -4.07 -1.87 -0.23
C HIS A 31 -3.65 -3.34 -0.31
N GLU A 32 -4.01 -4.15 0.69
CA GLU A 32 -3.81 -5.58 0.67
C GLU A 32 -4.66 -6.22 -0.44
N GLY A 33 -4.00 -7.01 -1.29
CA GLY A 33 -4.60 -7.59 -2.48
C GLY A 33 -3.99 -8.96 -2.79
N PRO A 34 -4.34 -9.56 -3.94
CA PRO A 34 -3.77 -10.83 -4.34
C PRO A 34 -2.27 -10.76 -4.68
N ASP A 35 -1.76 -9.55 -4.94
CA ASP A 35 -0.34 -9.29 -5.18
C ASP A 35 0.25 -8.63 -3.92
N ASP A 36 1.45 -9.07 -3.52
CA ASP A 36 2.18 -8.45 -2.42
C ASP A 36 2.65 -7.05 -2.85
N ARG A 37 1.97 -6.02 -2.32
CA ARG A 37 2.32 -4.62 -2.56
C ARG A 37 2.59 -3.87 -1.26
N ALA A 38 3.71 -3.15 -1.20
CA ALA A 38 4.05 -2.29 -0.07
C ALA A 38 3.60 -0.85 -0.36
N VAL A 39 3.09 -0.15 0.66
CA VAL A 39 2.81 1.29 0.57
C VAL A 39 3.96 2.07 1.20
N ALA A 40 4.64 2.88 0.38
CA ALA A 40 5.74 3.72 0.81
C ALA A 40 5.40 5.21 0.72
N LEU A 41 5.98 6.00 1.62
CA LEU A 41 5.91 7.45 1.64
C LEU A 41 7.12 8.05 0.92
N CYS A 42 6.86 8.90 -0.05
CA CYS A 42 7.84 9.73 -0.74
C CYS A 42 7.51 11.20 -0.52
N GLN A 43 8.52 12.01 -0.18
CA GLN A 43 8.35 13.45 0.05
C GLN A 43 9.14 14.25 -0.98
N LEU A 44 8.43 15.09 -1.73
CA LEU A 44 9.00 15.88 -2.81
C LEU A 44 8.80 17.37 -2.55
N ARG A 45 9.86 18.15 -2.77
CA ARG A 45 9.75 19.62 -2.81
C ARG A 45 9.34 20.05 -4.21
N THR A 46 8.30 20.87 -4.28
CA THR A 46 7.77 21.35 -5.55
C THR A 46 7.40 22.82 -5.47
N MET A 47 7.71 23.57 -6.53
CA MET A 47 7.29 24.96 -6.67
C MET A 47 5.87 25.09 -7.22
N ASN A 48 5.27 23.99 -7.71
CA ASN A 48 3.95 24.00 -8.33
C ASN A 48 3.02 22.92 -7.76
N GLY A 49 3.04 22.76 -6.43
CA GLY A 49 2.28 21.72 -5.74
C GLY A 49 0.76 21.81 -5.94
N ASP A 50 0.21 23.03 -5.96
CA ASP A 50 -1.24 23.25 -6.12
C ASP A 50 -1.76 22.76 -7.49
N ASP A 51 -1.05 23.07 -8.58
CA ASP A 51 -1.42 22.63 -9.92
C ASP A 51 -1.35 21.10 -10.04
N ILE A 52 -0.32 20.48 -9.43
CA ILE A 52 -0.17 19.02 -9.40
C ILE A 52 -1.35 18.40 -8.65
N MET A 53 -1.68 18.92 -7.47
CA MET A 53 -2.80 18.44 -6.66
C MET A 53 -4.12 18.52 -7.42
N ASN A 54 -4.43 19.67 -8.04
CA ASN A 54 -5.68 19.86 -8.78
C ASN A 54 -5.81 18.86 -9.95
N ARG A 55 -4.75 18.70 -10.75
CA ARG A 55 -4.75 17.75 -11.87
C ARG A 55 -4.94 16.30 -11.43
N CYS A 56 -4.32 15.90 -10.33
CA CYS A 56 -4.43 14.55 -9.79
C CYS A 56 -5.82 14.29 -9.20
N GLN A 57 -6.39 15.26 -8.47
CA GLN A 57 -7.75 15.17 -7.96
C GLN A 57 -8.78 15.04 -9.10
N ASP A 58 -8.62 15.82 -10.17
CA ASP A 58 -9.50 15.73 -11.34
C ASP A 58 -9.34 14.38 -12.04
N ALA A 59 -8.12 13.86 -12.17
CA ALA A 59 -7.87 12.52 -12.71
C ALA A 59 -8.56 11.42 -11.88
N TRP A 60 -8.45 11.45 -10.54
CA TRP A 60 -9.14 10.50 -9.69
C TRP A 60 -10.67 10.60 -9.76
N ARG A 61 -11.23 11.82 -9.85
CA ARG A 61 -12.67 12.02 -10.06
C ARG A 61 -13.17 11.43 -11.38
N GLU A 62 -12.31 11.42 -12.40
CA GLU A 62 -12.57 10.81 -13.70
C GLU A 62 -12.30 9.29 -13.74
N GLY A 63 -11.84 8.71 -12.62
CA GLY A 63 -11.45 7.29 -12.55
C GLY A 63 -10.14 6.97 -13.28
N ARG A 64 -9.31 7.98 -13.55
CA ARG A 64 -7.98 7.81 -14.15
C ARG A 64 -6.95 7.58 -13.03
N PRO A 65 -6.05 6.59 -13.17
CA PRO A 65 -4.99 6.36 -12.20
C PRO A 65 -3.95 7.49 -12.26
N VAL A 66 -3.31 7.74 -11.12
CA VAL A 66 -2.19 8.69 -11.00
C VAL A 66 -0.92 7.89 -10.74
N LYS A 67 0.15 8.18 -11.48
CA LYS A 67 1.45 7.49 -11.33
C LYS A 67 2.58 8.50 -11.11
N LEU A 68 3.53 8.12 -10.26
CA LEU A 68 4.80 8.80 -10.09
C LEU A 68 5.79 8.22 -11.09
N ASP A 69 6.39 9.06 -11.92
CA ASP A 69 7.40 8.68 -12.91
C ASP A 69 8.74 9.31 -12.54
N TYR A 70 9.71 8.46 -12.18
CA TYR A 70 10.98 8.87 -11.57
C TYR A 70 12.17 8.12 -12.17
N PRO A 71 13.38 8.72 -12.17
CA PRO A 71 14.59 8.00 -12.54
C PRO A 71 15.07 7.12 -11.37
N ASP A 72 15.53 5.91 -11.65
CA ASP A 72 16.29 5.09 -10.69
C ASP A 72 17.78 5.48 -10.65
N GLU A 73 18.58 4.77 -9.85
CA GLU A 73 20.04 5.02 -9.72
C GLU A 73 20.80 4.91 -11.04
N LEU A 74 20.31 4.07 -11.96
CA LEU A 74 20.84 3.86 -13.30
C LEU A 74 20.24 4.84 -14.33
N ARG A 75 19.40 5.79 -13.89
CA ARG A 75 18.63 6.75 -14.70
C ARG A 75 17.62 6.11 -15.65
N MET A 76 17.18 4.88 -15.38
CA MET A 76 16.05 4.26 -16.06
C MET A 76 14.75 4.79 -15.46
N ARG A 77 13.70 4.92 -16.30
CA ARG A 77 12.41 5.48 -15.87
C ARG A 77 11.56 4.40 -15.24
N GLN A 78 11.27 4.57 -13.96
CA GLN A 78 10.38 3.72 -13.18
C GLN A 78 9.05 4.43 -12.93
N GLN A 79 7.98 3.65 -12.76
CA GLN A 79 6.66 4.16 -12.44
C GLN A 79 6.07 3.46 -11.22
N ALA A 80 5.54 4.25 -10.29
CA ALA A 80 4.82 3.75 -9.11
C ALA A 80 3.40 4.31 -9.07
N ASP A 81 2.45 3.52 -8.58
CA ASP A 81 1.06 3.95 -8.45
C ASP A 81 0.88 4.86 -7.23
N VAL A 82 0.32 6.05 -7.42
CA VAL A 82 0.04 6.99 -6.32
C VAL A 82 -1.32 6.65 -5.74
N VAL A 83 -1.34 6.22 -4.48
CA VAL A 83 -2.55 5.81 -3.77
C VAL A 83 -3.15 6.95 -2.96
N ALA A 84 -2.31 7.84 -2.45
CA ALA A 84 -2.73 9.05 -1.75
C ALA A 84 -1.71 10.17 -1.95
N MET A 85 -2.14 11.41 -1.75
CA MET A 85 -1.26 12.57 -1.80
C MET A 85 -1.70 13.67 -0.84
N ARG A 86 -0.75 14.42 -0.32
CA ARG A 86 -0.97 15.58 0.55
C ARG A 86 0.00 16.69 0.21
N LEU A 87 -0.51 17.92 0.09
CA LEU A 87 0.30 19.12 -0.07
C LEU A 87 0.30 19.89 1.24
N GLU A 88 1.49 20.20 1.74
CA GLU A 88 1.69 20.99 2.96
C GLU A 88 2.49 22.24 2.65
N SER A 89 2.12 23.36 3.27
CA SER A 89 2.87 24.61 3.19
C SER A 89 3.78 24.73 4.41
N LEU A 90 5.09 24.61 4.20
CA LEU A 90 6.11 24.82 5.23
C LEU A 90 6.80 26.17 4.99
N ASP A 91 7.49 26.68 6.01
CA ASP A 91 8.24 27.95 5.93
C ASP A 91 9.30 27.94 4.83
N GLU A 92 9.84 26.75 4.51
CA GLU A 92 10.86 26.52 3.49
C GLU A 92 10.27 26.29 2.07
N GLY A 93 8.95 26.25 1.93
CA GLY A 93 8.25 26.03 0.67
C GLY A 93 7.25 24.86 0.70
N PRO A 94 6.58 24.57 -0.43
CA PRO A 94 5.57 23.52 -0.52
C PRO A 94 6.21 22.12 -0.49
N LEU A 95 5.67 21.24 0.36
CA LEU A 95 6.03 19.83 0.45
C LEU A 95 4.88 18.97 -0.04
N LEU A 96 5.15 18.17 -1.08
CA LEU A 96 4.22 17.19 -1.62
C LEU A 96 4.59 15.81 -1.06
N SER A 97 3.75 15.29 -0.18
CA SER A 97 3.83 13.92 0.31
C SER A 97 3.00 13.01 -0.59
N LEU A 98 3.61 11.94 -1.08
CA LEU A 98 3.00 10.93 -1.95
C LEU A 98 3.10 9.57 -1.26
N TRP A 99 1.97 8.89 -1.13
CA TRP A 99 1.96 7.48 -0.79
C TRP A 99 1.88 6.71 -2.10
N VAL A 100 2.84 5.82 -2.32
CA VAL A 100 2.94 5.04 -3.54
C VAL A 100 2.89 3.55 -3.23
N SER A 101 2.28 2.79 -4.13
CA SER A 101 2.24 1.34 -4.05
C SER A 101 3.36 0.74 -4.91
N LEU A 102 4.28 0.06 -4.25
CA LEU A 102 5.45 -0.59 -4.83
C LEU A 102 5.28 -2.10 -4.75
N ASP A 103 5.96 -2.83 -5.64
CA ASP A 103 6.01 -4.29 -5.56
C ASP A 103 6.96 -4.66 -4.40
N PHE A 104 6.57 -5.61 -3.53
CA PHE A 104 7.32 -5.98 -2.32
C PHE A 104 8.74 -6.49 -2.56
N ASP A 105 9.09 -6.83 -3.82
CA ASP A 105 10.40 -7.36 -4.24
C ASP A 105 11.50 -6.27 -4.29
N LEU A 106 11.20 -5.03 -3.89
CA LEU A 106 12.22 -4.01 -3.68
C LEU A 106 12.95 -4.32 -2.38
N GLU A 107 14.20 -4.79 -2.51
CA GLU A 107 15.22 -5.06 -1.49
C GLU A 107 15.55 -3.87 -0.54
N GLU A 108 14.68 -2.86 -0.44
CA GLU A 108 14.95 -1.54 0.16
C GLU A 108 14.25 -1.28 1.51
N PHE A 109 13.34 -2.16 1.95
CA PHE A 109 12.75 -2.04 3.29
C PHE A 109 13.42 -3.05 4.22
N ASP A 110 14.37 -2.59 5.03
CA ASP A 110 14.91 -3.41 6.12
C ASP A 110 13.79 -3.73 7.11
N GLU A 111 13.71 -4.97 7.58
CA GLU A 111 12.69 -5.42 8.56
C GLU A 111 12.70 -4.56 9.85
N ASP A 112 13.82 -3.91 10.15
CA ASP A 112 14.00 -2.97 11.26
C ASP A 112 13.25 -1.63 11.07
N ASP A 113 12.88 -1.22 9.85
CA ASP A 113 12.14 0.04 9.64
C ASP A 113 10.65 -0.05 10.04
N PHE A 114 10.17 -1.25 10.36
CA PHE A 114 8.80 -1.47 10.84
C PHE A 114 8.69 -1.51 12.37
N GLU A 115 9.73 -1.07 13.11
CA GLU A 115 9.78 -1.03 14.57
C GLU A 115 8.40 -0.67 15.15
N ASP A 116 7.79 -1.67 15.77
CA ASP A 116 6.59 -1.54 16.58
C ASP A 116 6.92 -0.57 17.69
N ASP A 117 6.37 0.64 17.62
CA ASP A 117 6.19 1.47 18.81
C ASP A 117 5.26 0.65 19.71
N ASP A 118 5.89 -0.15 20.58
CA ASP A 118 5.29 -1.11 21.50
C ASP A 118 4.03 -0.50 22.14
N PHE A 119 2.86 -0.94 21.67
CA PHE A 119 1.66 -0.84 22.48
C PHE A 119 1.90 -1.78 23.66
N GLU A 120 2.32 -1.22 24.80
CA GLU A 120 2.32 -1.90 26.09
C GLU A 120 0.86 -2.30 26.41
N ASP A 121 0.42 -3.44 25.88
CA ASP A 121 -0.83 -4.10 26.26
C ASP A 121 -0.63 -4.69 27.67
N GLU A 122 -1.07 -3.94 28.68
CA GLU A 122 -1.17 -4.42 30.06
C GLU A 122 -2.11 -5.66 30.12
N ASP A 123 -1.49 -6.83 30.26
CA ASP A 123 -1.97 -8.12 30.80
C ASP A 123 -3.50 -8.33 30.85
N PHE A 124 -4.07 -8.97 29.82
CA PHE A 124 -5.38 -9.64 29.92
C PHE A 124 -5.18 -11.16 30.01
N ASP A 125 -5.01 -11.65 31.25
CA ASP A 125 -4.81 -13.07 31.54
C ASP A 125 -5.98 -13.95 31.04
N GLU A 126 -5.66 -14.91 30.18
CA GLU A 126 -6.52 -15.96 29.64
C GLU A 126 -6.71 -17.12 30.64
N GLU A 127 -7.95 -17.61 30.79
CA GLU A 127 -8.23 -19.00 31.15
C GLU A 127 -9.43 -19.46 30.31
N PHE A 128 -9.17 -20.14 29.18
CA PHE A 128 -10.19 -20.84 28.40
C PHE A 128 -9.70 -22.28 28.18
N ASP A 129 -10.19 -23.18 29.03
CA ASP A 129 -9.80 -24.59 29.04
C ASP A 129 -10.19 -25.32 27.74
N GLU A 130 -9.22 -26.07 27.21
CA GLU A 130 -9.29 -26.98 26.07
C GLU A 130 -10.18 -28.20 26.38
N ASP A 131 -11.19 -28.45 25.55
CA ASP A 131 -11.75 -29.79 25.34
C ASP A 131 -12.49 -29.81 23.98
N PHE A 132 -11.75 -30.11 22.91
CA PHE A 132 -12.34 -30.48 21.62
C PHE A 132 -11.62 -31.74 21.09
N GLU A 133 -11.93 -32.88 21.71
CA GLU A 133 -11.52 -34.20 21.22
C GLU A 133 -12.41 -34.63 20.03
N ASP A 134 -11.76 -34.65 18.87
CA ASP A 134 -11.73 -35.73 17.87
C ASP A 134 -13.03 -36.42 17.41
N TYR A 135 -13.34 -36.28 16.12
CA TYR A 135 -14.26 -37.19 15.43
C TYR A 135 -13.85 -37.34 13.95
N GLU A 136 -12.82 -38.14 13.71
CA GLU A 136 -12.70 -38.85 12.43
C GLU A 136 -13.48 -40.16 12.50
N ASP A 137 -14.28 -40.44 11.45
CA ASP A 137 -14.33 -41.70 10.69
C ASP A 137 -15.70 -41.86 10.01
N TYR A 138 -15.75 -41.65 8.69
CA TYR A 138 -16.89 -42.04 7.86
C TYR A 138 -16.49 -43.29 7.09
N GLU A 139 -16.77 -44.46 7.65
CA GLU A 139 -16.82 -45.70 6.89
C GLU A 139 -18.11 -45.74 6.05
N ASP A 140 -17.89 -45.91 4.76
CA ASP A 140 -18.85 -46.12 3.68
C ASP A 140 -19.43 -47.53 3.81
N ASP A 141 -20.74 -47.70 3.96
CA ASP A 141 -21.41 -48.95 3.61
C ASP A 141 -22.90 -48.76 3.24
N ASP A 142 -23.21 -49.40 2.12
CA ASP A 142 -24.43 -49.48 1.35
C ASP A 142 -25.49 -50.35 2.05
N ASP A 143 -26.72 -49.84 2.20
CA ASP A 143 -27.93 -50.64 1.98
C ASP A 143 -29.20 -49.78 1.87
N GLY A 144 -29.62 -49.58 0.63
CA GLY A 144 -30.93 -49.02 0.34
C GLY A 144 -32.07 -49.92 0.83
N LEU A 145 -33.05 -49.36 1.54
CA LEU A 145 -34.40 -49.93 1.63
C LEU A 145 -35.50 -48.86 1.55
N ASN A 146 -35.94 -48.70 0.30
CA ASN A 146 -37.28 -48.48 -0.22
C ASN A 146 -38.47 -48.21 0.75
N PHE A 147 -39.28 -47.21 0.33
CA PHE A 147 -40.74 -47.05 0.47
C PHE A 147 -41.35 -47.05 1.89
N PHE A 148 -42.00 -45.93 2.27
CA PHE A 148 -43.43 -45.66 2.01
C PHE A 148 -43.69 -44.15 1.98
#